data_AF-R4K7E9-F1
#
_entry.id   AF-R4K7E9-F1
#
_cell.length_a   1.000
_cell.length_b   1.000
_cell.length_c   1.000
_cell.angle_alpha   90.00
_cell.angle_beta   90.00
_cell.angle_gamma   90.00
#
_symmetry.space_group_name_H-M   'P 1'
#
loop_
_entity.id
_entity.type
_entity.pdbx_description
1 polymer ?
#
loop_
_entity_poly.entity_id
_entity_poly.type
_entity_poly.pdbx_seq_one_letter_code
_entity_poly.pdbx_strand_id
1 'polypeptide(L)'
;MAVLDDTKTLLGIGDTSMDGVLNIYIRRAVTKITTYLNIYTTQQTYTDCWGNTTTVDPIDVELTYPDAVIEDTIENFRKRGNEGIKQGSEGPRSQTYDNSLSDATKSLLPVPFVRMQSARPTDGGYYGY
;
A
#
# COMPACT_ATOMS: atom_id res chain seq x y z
N MET A 1 -10.94 14.94 -5.50
CA MET A 1 -10.01 13.95 -4.90
C MET A 1 -8.64 14.62 -4.96
N ALA A 2 -8.12 15.11 -3.82
CA ALA A 2 -6.91 15.92 -3.83
C ALA A 2 -5.74 15.21 -4.53
N VAL A 3 -5.55 13.92 -4.25
CA VAL A 3 -4.49 13.09 -4.84
C VAL A 3 -4.54 13.08 -6.37
N LEU A 4 -5.72 12.94 -7.00
CA LEU A 4 -5.84 12.93 -8.46
C LEU A 4 -5.45 14.29 -9.07
N ASP A 5 -5.92 15.38 -8.47
CA ASP A 5 -5.68 16.74 -8.95
C ASP A 5 -4.20 17.15 -8.76
N ASP A 6 -3.59 16.76 -7.64
CA ASP A 6 -2.17 16.99 -7.36
C ASP A 6 -1.27 16.17 -8.31
N THR A 7 -1.64 14.91 -8.57
CA THR A 7 -0.90 14.05 -9.52
C THR A 7 -0.95 14.64 -10.93
N LYS A 8 -2.09 15.17 -11.36
CA LYS A 8 -2.24 15.86 -12.65
C LYS A 8 -1.36 17.11 -12.72
N THR A 9 -1.35 17.90 -11.65
CA THR A 9 -0.53 19.11 -11.54
C THR A 9 0.96 18.77 -11.69
N LEU A 10 1.44 17.71 -11.03
CA LEU A 10 2.83 17.26 -11.09
C LEU A 10 3.22 16.65 -12.45
N LEU A 11 2.27 16.02 -13.14
CA LEU A 11 2.47 15.46 -14.49
C LEU A 11 2.28 16.49 -15.61
N GLY A 12 1.78 17.70 -15.29
CA GLY A 12 1.46 18.73 -16.28
C GLY A 12 0.26 18.39 -17.18
N ILE A 13 -0.64 17.53 -16.70
CA ILE A 13 -1.84 17.11 -17.43
C ILE A 13 -2.99 18.06 -17.08
N GLY A 14 -3.46 18.83 -18.06
CA GLY A 14 -4.57 19.78 -17.88
C GLY A 14 -5.94 19.26 -18.32
N ASP A 15 -6.00 18.07 -18.94
CA ASP A 15 -7.25 17.48 -19.44
C ASP A 15 -7.73 16.31 -18.56
N THR A 16 -8.91 15.76 -18.90
CA THR A 16 -9.48 14.60 -18.22
C THR A 16 -9.22 13.28 -18.95
N SER A 17 -8.36 13.29 -19.96
CA SER A 17 -8.19 12.15 -20.88
C SER A 17 -7.52 10.94 -20.20
N MET A 18 -6.71 11.21 -19.17
CA MET A 18 -5.94 10.20 -18.45
C MET A 18 -6.51 9.86 -17.06
N ASP A 19 -7.64 10.44 -16.67
CA ASP A 19 -8.23 10.26 -15.33
C ASP A 19 -8.50 8.79 -15.00
N GLY A 20 -9.03 8.04 -15.97
CA GLY A 20 -9.26 6.61 -15.80
C GLY A 20 -7.96 5.83 -15.55
N VAL A 21 -6.87 6.22 -16.23
CA VAL A 21 -5.56 5.58 -16.08
C VAL A 21 -4.93 5.95 -14.74
N LEU A 22 -4.97 7.23 -14.36
CA LEU A 22 -4.45 7.70 -13.08
C LEU A 22 -5.17 7.05 -11.91
N ASN A 23 -6.49 6.91 -11.97
CA ASN A 23 -7.27 6.21 -10.95
C ASN A 23 -6.86 4.74 -10.78
N ILE A 24 -6.48 4.05 -11.85
CA ILE A 24 -5.96 2.68 -11.75
C ILE A 24 -4.61 2.67 -11.02
N TYR A 25 -3.73 3.61 -11.32
CA TYR A 25 -2.43 3.72 -10.64
C TYR A 25 -2.57 4.10 -9.16
N ILE A 26 -3.48 5.03 -8.82
CA ILE A 26 -3.80 5.39 -7.44
C ILE A 26 -4.29 4.16 -6.67
N ARG A 27 -5.22 3.37 -7.24
CA ARG A 27 -5.69 2.13 -6.60
C ARG A 27 -4.57 1.11 -6.36
N ARG A 28 -3.61 1.02 -7.29
CA ARG A 28 -2.44 0.14 -7.14
C ARG A 28 -1.50 0.65 -6.05
N ALA A 29 -1.25 1.96 -6.00
CA ALA A 29 -0.44 2.58 -4.96
C ALA A 29 -1.04 2.35 -3.57
N VAL A 30 -2.35 2.58 -3.40
CA VAL A 30 -3.07 2.29 -2.16
C VAL A 30 -2.90 0.82 -1.74
N THR A 31 -3.03 -0.12 -2.68
CA THR A 31 -2.87 -1.55 -2.39
C THR A 31 -1.44 -1.89 -1.95
N LYS A 32 -0.42 -1.34 -2.61
CA LYS A 32 0.99 -1.55 -2.26
C LYS A 32 1.32 -0.99 -0.88
N ILE A 33 0.90 0.24 -0.60
CA ILE A 33 1.15 0.92 0.68
C ILE A 33 0.44 0.19 1.82
N THR A 34 -0.82 -0.22 1.61
CA THR A 34 -1.58 -1.04 2.57
C THR A 34 -0.83 -2.33 2.91
N THR A 35 -0.29 -3.00 1.90
CA THR A 35 0.47 -4.24 2.07
C THR A 35 1.78 -3.99 2.82
N TYR A 36 2.49 -2.90 2.51
CA TYR A 36 3.74 -2.53 3.16
C TYR A 36 3.56 -2.18 4.64
N LEU A 37 2.58 -1.31 4.95
CA LEU A 37 2.29 -0.91 6.32
C LEU A 37 1.57 -2.00 7.11
N ASN A 38 1.09 -3.05 6.44
CA ASN A 38 0.39 -4.16 7.06
C ASN A 38 -0.86 -3.70 7.83
N ILE A 39 -1.66 -2.82 7.20
CA ILE A 39 -2.89 -2.23 7.76
C ILE A 39 -4.14 -2.98 7.27
N TYR A 40 -5.26 -2.80 7.97
CA TYR A 40 -6.54 -3.39 7.60
C TYR A 40 -7.36 -2.43 6.74
N THR A 41 -7.89 -2.94 5.62
CA THR A 41 -8.83 -2.21 4.76
C THR A 41 -10.28 -2.37 5.20
N THR A 42 -10.54 -3.31 6.10
CA THR A 42 -11.86 -3.60 6.66
C THR A 42 -11.82 -3.41 8.17
N GLN A 43 -12.97 -3.01 8.73
CA GLN A 43 -13.14 -2.89 10.16
C GLN A 43 -12.88 -4.24 10.85
N GLN A 44 -12.04 -4.24 11.88
CA GLN A 44 -11.73 -5.43 12.66
C GLN A 44 -12.37 -5.33 14.03
N THR A 45 -13.06 -6.37 14.45
CA THR A 45 -13.65 -6.46 15.77
C THR A 45 -13.00 -7.63 16.51
N TYR A 46 -12.37 -7.33 17.63
CA TYR A 46 -11.72 -8.30 18.50
C TYR A 46 -12.56 -8.44 19.76
N THR A 47 -12.77 -9.68 20.20
CA THR A 47 -13.40 -9.96 21.51
C THR A 47 -12.41 -10.75 22.35
N ASP A 48 -12.13 -10.26 23.56
CA ASP A 48 -11.23 -10.95 24.49
C ASP A 48 -11.94 -12.11 25.22
N CYS A 49 -11.19 -12.88 26.01
CA CYS A 49 -11.72 -14.01 26.78
C CYS A 49 -12.64 -13.60 27.93
N TRP A 50 -12.73 -12.29 28.25
CA TRP A 50 -13.65 -11.74 29.23
C TRP A 50 -14.96 -11.26 28.57
N GLY A 51 -15.01 -11.19 27.23
CA GLY A 51 -16.17 -10.73 26.48
C GLY A 51 -16.16 -9.22 26.19
N ASN A 52 -15.04 -8.53 26.39
CA ASN A 52 -14.90 -7.14 25.97
C ASN A 52 -14.63 -7.08 24.46
N THR A 53 -15.38 -6.23 23.76
CA THR A 53 -15.28 -6.05 22.32
C THR A 53 -14.57 -4.73 21.99
N THR A 54 -13.49 -4.82 21.20
CA THR A 54 -12.73 -3.68 20.69
C THR A 54 -12.87 -3.64 19.18
N THR A 55 -13.29 -2.49 18.65
CA THR A 55 -13.41 -2.28 17.21
C THR A 55 -12.31 -1.33 16.74
N VAL A 56 -11.61 -1.73 15.68
CA VAL A 56 -10.55 -0.96 15.02
C VAL A 56 -11.05 -0.56 13.65
N ASP A 57 -11.14 0.75 13.41
CA ASP A 57 -11.59 1.31 12.15
C ASP A 57 -10.51 1.19 11.05
N PRO A 58 -10.90 1.03 9.79
CA PRO A 58 -9.97 0.95 8.68
C PRO A 58 -9.25 2.29 8.49
N ILE A 59 -7.97 2.23 8.16
CA ILE A 59 -7.17 3.42 7.84
C ILE A 59 -7.35 3.73 6.35
N ASP A 60 -7.82 4.92 6.04
CA ASP A 60 -7.84 5.43 4.68
C ASP A 60 -6.44 5.95 4.29
N VAL A 61 -5.75 5.18 3.45
CA VAL A 61 -4.38 5.49 3.00
C VAL A 61 -4.35 6.74 2.14
N GLU A 62 -5.37 6.96 1.31
CA GLU A 62 -5.39 8.10 0.38
C GLU A 62 -5.48 9.41 1.15
N LEU A 63 -6.20 9.41 2.27
CA LEU A 63 -6.32 10.56 3.17
C LEU A 63 -5.13 10.69 4.13
N THR A 64 -4.61 9.57 4.65
CA THR A 64 -3.59 9.60 5.71
C THR A 64 -2.18 9.83 5.15
N TYR A 65 -1.89 9.29 3.96
CA TYR A 65 -0.57 9.35 3.33
C TYR A 65 -0.66 9.79 1.85
N PRO A 66 -1.21 10.99 1.56
CA PRO A 66 -1.43 11.43 0.19
C PRO A 66 -0.13 11.53 -0.61
N ASP A 67 0.94 12.09 -0.03
CA ASP A 67 2.23 12.29 -0.70
C ASP A 67 2.87 10.96 -1.15
N ALA A 68 2.77 9.92 -0.32
CA ALA A 68 3.29 8.60 -0.66
C ALA A 68 2.50 7.94 -1.79
N VAL A 69 1.18 8.15 -1.83
CA VAL A 69 0.32 7.67 -2.92
C VAL A 69 0.65 8.39 -4.22
N ILE A 70 0.87 9.71 -4.17
CA ILE A 70 1.24 10.54 -5.33
C ILE A 70 2.58 10.07 -5.91
N GLU A 71 3.61 9.90 -5.08
CA GLU A 71 4.96 9.52 -5.54
C GLU A 71 4.96 8.14 -6.23
N ASP A 72 4.35 7.11 -5.62
CA ASP A 72 4.26 5.78 -6.25
C ASP A 72 3.39 5.82 -7.51
N THR A 73 2.34 6.66 -7.54
CA THR A 73 1.50 6.83 -8.74
C THR A 73 2.31 7.42 -9.90
N ILE A 74 3.09 8.48 -9.65
CA ILE A 74 3.94 9.12 -10.67
C ILE A 74 5.01 8.15 -11.17
N GLU A 75 5.65 7.41 -10.26
CA GLU A 75 6.70 6.46 -10.61
C GLU A 75 6.15 5.31 -11.48
N ASN A 76 5.03 4.71 -11.08
CA ASN A 76 4.40 3.65 -11.85
C ASN A 76 3.88 4.16 -13.20
N PHE A 77 3.39 5.40 -13.26
CA PHE A 77 2.99 6.03 -14.51
C PHE A 77 4.19 6.26 -15.45
N ARG A 78 5.35 6.69 -14.93
CA ARG A 78 6.59 6.84 -15.70
C ARG A 78 7.14 5.50 -16.20
N LYS A 79 6.92 4.42 -15.45
CA LYS A 79 7.32 3.04 -15.82
C LYS A 79 6.29 2.33 -16.71
N ARG A 80 5.22 3.01 -17.13
CA ARG A 80 4.15 2.43 -17.94
C ARG A 80 4.72 1.68 -19.14
N GLY A 81 4.42 0.38 -19.22
CA GLY A 81 4.93 -0.54 -20.26
C GLY A 81 6.14 -1.38 -19.85
N ASN A 82 6.88 -0.99 -18.80
CA ASN A 82 8.03 -1.73 -18.26
C ASN A 82 7.77 -2.32 -16.86
N GLU A 83 6.50 -2.37 -16.46
CA GLU A 83 6.04 -2.88 -15.16
C GLU A 83 6.25 -4.40 -15.08
N GLY A 84 7.40 -4.85 -14.57
CA GLY A 84 7.71 -6.28 -14.41
C GLY A 84 8.95 -6.75 -15.15
N ILE A 85 9.68 -5.86 -15.83
CA ILE A 85 11.03 -6.16 -16.32
C ILE A 85 11.96 -6.19 -15.10
N LYS A 86 12.16 -7.37 -14.49
CA LYS A 86 13.05 -7.51 -13.33
C LYS A 86 14.48 -7.06 -13.61
N GLN A 87 14.90 -7.10 -14.87
CA GLN A 87 16.22 -6.68 -15.30
C GLN A 87 16.19 -6.27 -16.78
N GLY A 88 16.58 -5.03 -17.05
CA GLY A 88 16.74 -4.49 -18.41
C GLY A 88 18.19 -4.05 -18.61
N SER A 89 18.73 -4.29 -19.80
CA SER A 89 20.05 -3.82 -20.21
C SER A 89 19.88 -2.75 -21.28
N GLU A 90 20.31 -1.52 -21.01
CA GLU A 90 20.42 -0.46 -22.00
C GLU A 90 21.91 -0.12 -22.20
N GLY A 91 22.55 -0.80 -23.15
CA GLY A 91 23.99 -0.66 -23.37
C GLY A 91 24.78 -1.16 -22.14
N PRO A 92 25.79 -0.42 -21.63
CA PRO A 92 26.54 -0.83 -20.43
C PRO A 92 25.75 -0.62 -19.12
N ARG A 93 24.54 -0.03 -19.16
CA ARG A 93 23.74 0.25 -17.96
C ARG A 93 22.77 -0.90 -17.70
N SER A 94 22.91 -1.53 -16.54
CA SER A 94 21.97 -2.52 -16.03
C SER A 94 20.97 -1.84 -15.10
N GLN A 95 19.68 -2.03 -15.35
CA GLN A 95 18.61 -1.57 -14.48
C GLN A 95 17.85 -2.78 -13.94
N THR A 96 17.81 -2.91 -12.61
CA THR A 96 16.99 -3.92 -11.92
C THR A 96 15.76 -3.21 -11.39
N TYR A 97 14.58 -3.59 -11.87
CA TYR A 97 13.33 -3.10 -11.31
C TYR A 97 12.86 -4.10 -10.26
N ASP A 98 12.85 -3.68 -9.00
CA ASP A 98 12.16 -4.43 -7.95
C ASP A 98 10.66 -4.10 -7.98
N ASN A 99 9.83 -5.09 -7.66
CA ASN A 99 8.37 -4.93 -7.56
C ASN A 99 7.95 -4.36 -6.19
N SER A 100 8.90 -4.08 -5.29
CA SER A 100 8.65 -3.43 -4.02
C SER A 100 8.43 -1.91 -4.17
N LEU A 101 7.93 -1.27 -3.11
CA LEU A 101 7.87 0.20 -3.06
C LEU A 101 9.26 0.79 -3.23
N SER A 102 9.38 1.88 -3.97
CA SER A 102 10.65 2.59 -4.10
C SER A 102 11.07 3.21 -2.77
N ASP A 103 12.37 3.48 -2.64
CA ASP A 103 12.90 4.08 -1.42
C ASP A 103 12.40 5.52 -1.22
N ALA A 104 12.07 6.22 -2.32
CA ALA A 104 11.39 7.52 -2.27
C ALA A 104 10.02 7.41 -1.58
N THR A 105 9.18 6.45 -2.00
CA THR A 105 7.88 6.24 -1.37
C THR A 105 8.02 5.74 0.08
N LYS A 106 8.98 4.85 0.36
CA LYS A 106 9.24 4.36 1.74
C LYS A 106 9.68 5.48 2.68
N SER A 107 10.45 6.46 2.19
CA SER A 107 10.88 7.61 2.99
C SER A 107 9.73 8.50 3.44
N LEU A 108 8.58 8.45 2.75
CA LEU A 108 7.37 9.20 3.09
C LEU A 108 6.42 8.42 4.01
N LEU A 109 6.73 7.15 4.27
CA LEU A 109 5.90 6.25 5.07
C LEU A 109 6.56 5.98 6.43
N PRO A 110 5.76 5.77 7.48
CA PRO A 110 6.28 5.29 8.75
C PRO A 110 6.86 3.88 8.58
N VAL A 111 7.71 3.48 9.53
CA VAL A 111 8.24 2.12 9.59
C VAL A 111 7.07 1.11 9.60
N PRO A 112 7.19 0.00 8.85
CA PRO A 112 6.09 -0.94 8.69
C PRO A 112 5.75 -1.60 10.02
N PHE A 113 4.45 -1.74 10.30
CA PHE A 113 3.99 -2.34 11.56
C PHE A 113 4.22 -3.86 11.56
N VAL A 114 4.92 -4.35 12.58
CA VAL A 114 5.06 -5.79 12.83
C VAL A 114 3.75 -6.29 13.44
N ARG A 115 2.99 -7.10 12.69
CA ARG A 115 1.85 -7.83 13.26
C ARG A 115 2.39 -8.98 14.10
N MET A 116 2.26 -8.88 15.41
CA MET A 116 2.40 -10.04 16.30
C MET A 116 1.14 -10.89 16.15
N GLN A 117 1.20 -11.94 15.34
CA GLN A 117 0.18 -12.97 15.33
C GLN A 117 0.40 -13.84 16.56
N SER A 118 -0.31 -13.58 17.66
CA SER A 118 -0.22 -14.42 18.85
C SER A 118 -0.67 -15.83 18.46
N ALA A 119 0.22 -16.82 18.59
CA ALA A 119 -0.15 -18.21 18.46
C ALA A 119 -1.27 -18.50 19.45
N ARG A 120 -2.47 -18.80 18.94
CA ARG A 120 -3.59 -19.26 19.76
C ARG A 120 -3.11 -20.56 20.43
N PRO A 121 -3.09 -20.68 21.76
CA PRO A 121 -2.92 -21.98 22.38
C PRO A 121 -4.11 -22.83 21.90
N THR A 122 -3.82 -23.88 21.14
CA THR A 122 -4.79 -24.94 20.85
C THR A 122 -5.33 -25.43 22.19
N ASP A 123 -6.64 -25.24 22.39
CA ASP A 123 -7.34 -25.55 23.62
C ASP A 123 -6.96 -26.92 24.17
N GLY A 124 -6.51 -26.93 25.42
CA GLY A 124 -6.24 -28.13 26.19
C GLY A 124 -7.53 -28.95 26.35
N GLY A 125 -7.54 -30.13 25.74
CA GLY A 125 -8.57 -31.14 25.96
C GLY A 125 -8.50 -31.68 27.39
N TYR A 126 -9.54 -31.36 28.17
CA TYR A 126 -10.15 -32.13 29.27
C TYR A 126 -9.31 -33.25 29.93
N TYR A 127 -8.88 -33.02 31.17
CA TYR A 127 -8.62 -34.12 32.12
C TYR A 127 -9.95 -34.53 32.77
N GLY A 128 -10.47 -35.69 32.36
CA GLY A 128 -11.54 -36.39 33.08
C GLY A 128 -10.97 -37.05 34.34
N TYR A 129 -11.68 -36.88 35.45
CA TYR A 129 -11.56 -37.70 36.67
C TYR A 129 -12.56 -38.84 36.63
#